data_AF-A0A101QTF0-F1
#
_entry.id   AF-A0A101QTF0-F1
#
_cell.length_a   1.000
_cell.length_b   1.000
_cell.length_c   1.000
_cell.angle_alpha   90.00
_cell.angle_beta   90.00
_cell.angle_gamma   90.00
#
_symmetry.space_group_name_H-M   'P 1'
#
loop_
_entity.id
_entity.type
_entity.pdbx_description
1 polymer ?
#
loop_
_entity_poly.entity_id
_entity_poly.type
_entity_poly.pdbx_seq_one_letter_code
_entity_poly.pdbx_strand_id
1 'polypeptide(L)'
;MNGTALHPTSKEHQAVNVEISPHVRDTVLQFGSGAPYALKVLAGQLADNPEMGRPSTLPGILTVMIDGDQFEDCPALAVGYIREPDRIEIRYVNRAPVTEAATNAESQGQGESDSQPAGPGLDEVAERQIADAWQRITHWLQHNAPDSHAALRHGASPATLASLEQELGMSIPADLRAWWSLTAGDDGVDGSGCLPGNQALMPLDGVTDFYRQQMDAQAHQDTLNDRRTEDDRVTVWNAAWIPVVSYGVADRTSGSYLDAETGYLGRWSRYNESLGDELDTLATYLESVADMLEFPALATRDRPGLVGGALVWGSRLDSAQEGRWQPLVG
;
A
#
# COMPACT_ATOMS: atom_id res chain seq x y z
N MET A 1 22.74 52.38 11.94
CA MET A 1 21.35 52.14 12.40
C MET A 1 20.78 51.06 11.51
N ASN A 2 21.04 49.81 11.91
CA ASN A 2 20.03 48.83 12.37
C ASN A 2 19.31 48.24 11.15
N GLY A 3 19.65 47.05 10.66
CA GLY A 3 19.88 45.82 11.40
C GLY A 3 18.60 45.00 11.26
N THR A 4 18.46 44.28 10.15
CA THR A 4 17.33 43.38 9.95
C THR A 4 17.81 41.97 10.18
N ALA A 5 17.27 41.39 11.26
CA ALA A 5 17.59 40.10 11.80
C ALA A 5 17.35 38.97 10.79
N LEU A 6 18.33 38.07 10.69
CA LEU A 6 18.13 36.68 10.32
C LEU A 6 17.24 36.05 11.40
N HIS A 7 15.98 35.77 11.06
CA HIS A 7 15.16 34.81 11.78
C HIS A 7 15.17 33.47 11.03
N PRO A 8 15.08 32.36 11.79
CA PRO A 8 15.69 31.09 11.45
C PRO A 8 14.90 30.36 10.38
N THR A 9 15.64 29.67 9.51
CA THR A 9 15.12 28.59 8.68
C THR A 9 14.36 27.61 9.56
N SER A 10 13.05 27.50 9.31
CA SER A 10 12.28 26.34 9.71
C SER A 10 13.10 25.10 9.33
N LYS A 11 13.51 24.32 10.32
CA LYS A 11 13.96 22.96 10.06
C LYS A 11 12.78 22.27 9.39
N GLU A 12 12.85 22.11 8.07
CA GLU A 12 12.21 20.98 7.41
C GLU A 12 12.58 19.76 8.25
N HIS A 13 11.59 19.18 8.94
CA HIS A 13 11.73 17.82 9.41
C HIS A 13 11.73 16.98 8.15
N GLN A 14 12.92 16.81 7.57
CA GLN A 14 13.14 15.85 6.51
C GLN A 14 12.78 14.49 7.12
N ALA A 15 11.64 13.95 6.70
CA ALA A 15 11.16 12.66 7.16
C ALA A 15 12.27 11.63 6.89
N VAL A 16 12.69 10.92 7.93
CA VAL A 16 13.76 9.93 7.81
C VAL A 16 13.18 8.73 7.05
N ASN A 17 13.88 8.26 6.02
CA ASN A 17 13.42 7.09 5.26
C ASN A 17 13.50 5.85 6.14
N VAL A 18 12.46 5.02 6.18
CA VAL A 18 12.44 3.78 6.97
C VAL A 18 12.39 2.58 6.03
N GLU A 19 13.50 1.86 5.96
CA GLU A 19 13.67 0.66 5.14
C GLU A 19 13.34 -0.58 5.97
N ILE A 20 12.47 -1.44 5.44
CA ILE A 20 12.15 -2.74 6.02
C ILE A 20 12.75 -3.80 5.10
N SER A 21 13.78 -4.50 5.56
CA SER A 21 14.43 -5.52 4.74
C SER A 21 13.45 -6.66 4.41
N PRO A 22 13.52 -7.28 3.21
CA PRO A 22 12.60 -8.34 2.78
C PRO A 22 12.44 -9.49 3.78
N HIS A 23 13.55 -9.97 4.36
CA HIS A 23 13.52 -11.04 5.37
C HIS A 23 12.72 -10.69 6.64
N VAL A 24 12.59 -9.40 7.00
CA VAL A 24 11.79 -8.96 8.14
C VAL A 24 10.31 -9.02 7.78
N ARG A 25 9.96 -8.67 6.54
CA ARG A 25 8.59 -8.81 6.01
C ARG A 25 8.17 -10.28 5.98
N ASP A 26 9.05 -11.16 5.50
CA ASP A 26 8.76 -12.61 5.49
C ASP A 26 8.62 -13.18 6.91
N THR A 27 9.43 -12.71 7.85
CA THR A 27 9.37 -13.14 9.26
C THR A 27 8.10 -12.64 9.95
N VAL A 28 7.68 -11.40 9.68
CA VAL A 28 6.52 -10.81 10.36
C VAL A 28 5.20 -11.47 9.93
N LEU A 29 5.11 -11.95 8.69
CA LEU A 29 3.98 -12.74 8.19
C LEU A 29 3.75 -14.03 8.99
N GLN A 30 4.79 -14.57 9.63
CA GLN A 30 4.70 -15.79 10.44
C GLN A 30 4.16 -15.53 11.86
N PHE A 31 4.01 -14.27 12.26
CA PHE A 31 3.70 -13.93 13.64
C PHE A 31 2.21 -13.72 13.94
N GLY A 32 1.38 -13.53 12.91
CA GLY A 32 -0.06 -13.32 13.00
C GLY A 32 -0.50 -12.26 11.99
N SER A 33 -1.78 -12.22 11.62
CA SER A 33 -2.25 -11.34 10.55
C SER A 33 -2.14 -9.84 10.88
N GLY A 34 -2.13 -9.47 12.16
CA GLY A 34 -1.92 -8.08 12.59
C GLY A 34 -0.45 -7.65 12.66
N ALA A 35 0.49 -8.60 12.64
CA ALA A 35 1.92 -8.31 12.83
C ALA A 35 2.54 -7.47 11.69
N PRO A 36 2.24 -7.72 10.40
CA PRO A 36 2.70 -6.85 9.31
C PRO A 36 2.21 -5.40 9.45
N TYR A 37 0.94 -5.22 9.83
CA TYR A 37 0.36 -3.91 10.04
C TYR A 37 0.98 -3.19 11.24
N ALA A 38 1.17 -3.89 12.36
CA ALA A 38 1.84 -3.35 13.53
C ALA A 38 3.27 -2.88 13.22
N LEU A 39 4.00 -3.64 12.37
CA LEU A 39 5.33 -3.25 11.90
C LEU A 39 5.30 -2.01 11.00
N LYS A 40 4.29 -1.87 10.13
CA LYS A 40 4.09 -0.68 9.28
C LYS A 40 3.78 0.56 10.12
N VAL A 41 2.90 0.44 11.12
CA VAL A 41 2.59 1.52 12.06
C VAL A 41 3.86 1.97 12.80
N LEU A 42 4.65 1.01 13.29
CA LEU A 42 5.94 1.31 13.92
C LEU A 42 6.91 2.01 12.95
N ALA A 43 6.98 1.58 11.68
CA ALA A 43 7.84 2.24 10.69
C ALA A 43 7.43 3.71 10.47
N GLY A 44 6.13 4.02 10.45
CA GLY A 44 5.63 5.39 10.42
C GLY A 44 6.05 6.19 11.65
N GLN A 45 5.90 5.61 12.85
CA GLN A 45 6.32 6.25 14.11
C GLN A 45 7.83 6.50 14.17
N LEU A 46 8.65 5.59 13.61
CA LEU A 46 10.10 5.73 13.55
C LEU A 46 10.55 6.84 12.58
N ALA A 47 9.81 7.06 11.49
CA ALA A 47 10.08 8.17 10.56
C ALA A 47 9.92 9.54 11.25
N ASP A 48 8.95 9.64 12.17
CA ASP A 48 8.63 10.88 12.90
C ASP A 48 9.43 11.03 14.20
N ASN A 49 9.72 9.92 14.88
CA ASN A 49 10.48 9.88 16.13
C ASN A 49 11.53 8.74 16.13
N PRO A 50 12.70 8.97 15.49
CA PRO A 50 13.79 7.99 15.41
C PRO A 50 14.36 7.55 16.76
N GLU A 51 14.14 8.32 17.83
CA GLU A 51 14.72 8.13 19.16
C GLU A 51 13.82 7.31 20.10
N MET A 52 12.69 6.78 19.61
CA MET A 52 11.73 6.04 20.45
C MET A 52 12.25 4.69 20.98
N GLY A 53 13.28 4.11 20.33
CA GLY A 53 13.87 2.84 20.71
C GLY A 53 14.87 2.93 21.86
N ARG A 54 15.03 1.82 22.58
CA ARG A 54 16.03 1.67 23.65
C ARG A 54 17.27 0.94 23.13
N PRO A 55 18.49 1.27 23.60
CA PRO A 55 19.68 0.51 23.23
C PRO A 55 19.52 -0.98 23.56
N SER A 56 19.78 -1.83 22.58
CA SER A 56 19.77 -3.29 22.75
C SER A 56 21.14 -3.81 23.20
N THR A 57 21.24 -5.12 23.46
CA THR A 57 22.52 -5.79 23.70
C THR A 57 23.38 -5.94 22.44
N LEU A 58 22.82 -5.66 21.25
CA LEU A 58 23.54 -5.69 19.99
C LEU A 58 24.11 -4.29 19.70
N PRO A 59 25.42 -4.18 19.35
CA PRO A 59 26.05 -2.89 19.10
C PRO A 59 25.34 -2.11 17.98
N GLY A 60 24.97 -0.86 18.26
CA GLY A 60 24.36 0.04 17.28
C GLY A 60 22.89 -0.23 16.94
N ILE A 61 22.25 -1.19 17.60
CA ILE A 61 20.82 -1.52 17.38
C ILE A 61 19.98 -0.97 18.53
N LEU A 62 18.92 -0.24 18.15
CA LEU A 62 17.84 0.19 19.02
C LEU A 62 16.67 -0.81 18.91
N THR A 63 15.96 -1.04 20.01
CA THR A 63 14.80 -1.93 20.06
C THR A 63 13.56 -1.18 20.53
N VAL A 64 12.45 -1.36 19.82
CA VAL A 64 11.11 -0.90 20.23
C VAL A 64 10.23 -2.12 20.46
N MET A 65 9.38 -2.01 21.48
CA MET A 65 8.37 -3.01 21.78
C MET A 65 7.03 -2.57 21.18
N ILE A 66 6.41 -3.47 20.41
CA ILE A 66 5.02 -3.36 19.98
C ILE A 66 4.19 -4.14 20.99
N ASP A 67 3.20 -3.48 21.58
CA ASP A 67 2.20 -4.15 22.39
C ASP A 67 1.18 -4.83 21.47
N GLY A 68 1.14 -6.16 21.51
CA GLY A 68 0.31 -6.97 20.62
C GLY A 68 -1.18 -6.74 20.84
N ASP A 69 -1.59 -6.35 22.06
CA ASP A 69 -3.00 -6.13 22.43
C ASP A 69 -3.64 -4.95 21.66
N GLN A 70 -2.83 -4.12 21.00
CA GLN A 70 -3.30 -2.98 20.20
C GLN A 70 -3.68 -3.38 18.76
N PHE A 71 -3.37 -4.61 18.33
CA PHE A 71 -3.54 -5.06 16.96
C PHE A 71 -4.17 -6.45 16.94
N GLU A 72 -5.20 -6.64 16.12
CA GLU A 72 -5.89 -7.94 16.00
C GLU A 72 -4.95 -9.02 15.46
N ASP A 73 -4.90 -10.19 16.13
CA ASP A 73 -3.98 -11.29 15.80
C ASP A 73 -2.51 -10.85 15.69
N CYS A 74 -2.05 -10.01 16.61
CA CYS A 74 -0.65 -9.63 16.73
C CYS A 74 -0.11 -10.02 18.11
N PRO A 75 0.95 -10.85 18.21
CA PRO A 75 1.64 -11.03 19.47
C PRO A 75 2.43 -9.76 19.81
N ALA A 76 2.86 -9.61 21.06
CA ALA A 76 3.84 -8.58 21.40
C ALA A 76 5.15 -8.83 20.60
N LEU A 77 5.70 -7.77 20.00
CA LEU A 77 6.89 -7.86 19.14
C LEU A 77 8.04 -7.02 19.71
N ALA A 78 9.26 -7.51 19.56
CA ALA A 78 10.48 -6.76 19.73
C ALA A 78 11.08 -6.49 18.34
N VAL A 79 11.12 -5.22 17.95
CA VAL A 79 11.61 -4.78 16.64
C VAL A 79 12.95 -4.08 16.82
N GLY A 80 13.98 -4.59 16.16
CA GLY A 80 15.32 -4.02 16.17
C GLY A 80 15.60 -3.21 14.92
N TYR A 81 16.12 -2.01 15.07
CA TYR A 81 16.49 -1.13 13.97
C TYR A 81 17.84 -0.45 14.19
N ILE A 82 18.47 -0.08 13.08
CA ILE A 82 19.66 0.78 13.05
C ILE A 82 19.23 2.15 12.55
N ARG A 83 19.83 3.19 13.11
CA ARG A 83 19.63 4.56 12.66
C ARG A 83 20.92 5.07 12.02
N GLU A 84 20.80 5.54 10.79
CA GLU A 84 21.79 6.33 10.08
C GLU A 84 21.31 7.81 9.99
N PRO A 85 22.17 8.78 9.61
CA PRO A 85 21.80 10.20 9.60
C PRO A 85 20.58 10.56 8.73
N ASP A 86 20.33 9.78 7.68
CA ASP A 86 19.31 10.01 6.65
C ASP A 86 18.30 8.85 6.50
N ARG A 87 18.52 7.71 7.16
CA ARG A 87 17.62 6.55 7.11
C ARG A 87 17.60 5.71 8.39
N ILE A 88 16.54 4.94 8.53
CA ILE A 88 16.37 3.89 9.55
C ILE A 88 16.20 2.57 8.82
N GLU A 89 16.92 1.54 9.25
CA GLU A 89 16.79 0.18 8.71
C GLU A 89 16.27 -0.75 9.80
N ILE A 90 15.10 -1.34 9.59
CA ILE A 90 14.57 -2.40 10.46
C ILE A 90 15.30 -3.71 10.12
N ARG A 91 16.04 -4.24 11.10
CA ARG A 91 16.94 -5.38 10.93
C ARG A 91 16.31 -6.71 11.35
N TYR A 92 15.45 -6.69 12.36
CA TYR A 92 14.77 -7.89 12.80
C TYR A 92 13.44 -7.57 13.48
N VAL A 93 12.56 -8.57 13.47
CA VAL A 93 11.36 -8.63 14.28
C VAL A 93 11.36 -9.98 14.99
N ASN A 94 11.16 -9.97 16.30
CA ASN A 94 11.03 -11.18 17.11
C ASN A 94 9.75 -11.09 17.94
N ARG A 95 9.14 -12.23 18.27
CA ARG A 95 8.14 -12.25 19.33
C ARG A 95 8.80 -11.83 20.65
N ALA A 96 8.17 -10.90 21.35
CA ALA A 96 8.62 -10.49 22.67
C ALA A 96 8.58 -11.70 23.61
N PRO A 97 9.62 -11.94 24.43
CA PRO A 97 9.52 -12.95 25.47
C PRO A 97 8.43 -12.51 26.44
N VAL A 98 7.35 -13.29 26.52
CA VAL A 98 6.35 -13.15 27.57
C VAL A 98 7.11 -13.18 28.89
N THR A 99 7.02 -12.11 29.68
CA THR A 99 7.60 -12.11 31.02
C THR A 99 6.70 -12.95 31.93
N GLU A 100 6.66 -14.25 31.69
CA GLU A 100 6.15 -15.21 32.65
C GLU A 100 7.27 -15.54 33.62
N ALA A 101 7.04 -15.14 34.88
CA ALA A 101 7.81 -15.62 36.00
C ALA A 101 7.86 -17.16 35.96
N ALA A 102 9.08 -17.67 35.85
CA ALA A 102 9.54 -19.02 36.19
C ALA A 102 8.47 -20.13 36.23
N THR A 103 8.53 -21.05 35.26
CA THR A 103 8.56 -22.48 35.59
C THR A 103 9.11 -23.30 34.42
N ASN A 104 10.12 -24.11 34.73
CA ASN A 104 10.82 -25.03 33.83
C ASN A 104 9.86 -26.07 33.21
N ALA A 105 10.09 -26.42 31.94
CA ALA A 105 10.41 -27.80 31.55
C ALA A 105 10.84 -27.86 30.08
N GLU A 106 12.03 -28.40 29.85
CA GLU A 106 12.57 -28.80 28.56
C GLU A 106 11.75 -29.94 27.95
N SER A 107 11.58 -29.93 26.63
CA SER A 107 11.76 -31.15 25.83
C SER A 107 11.95 -30.82 24.36
N GLN A 108 13.13 -31.17 23.87
CA GLN A 108 13.53 -31.19 22.47
C GLN A 108 12.70 -32.21 21.67
N GLY A 109 12.42 -31.88 20.41
CA GLY A 109 11.98 -32.83 19.39
C GLY A 109 12.29 -32.27 18.00
N GLN A 110 13.35 -32.81 17.38
CA GLN A 110 13.74 -32.59 15.99
C GLN A 110 12.82 -33.35 15.02
N GLY A 111 12.72 -32.84 13.78
CA GLY A 111 12.17 -33.53 12.61
C GLY A 111 10.88 -32.86 12.14
N GLU A 112 10.62 -32.58 10.88
CA GLU A 112 11.24 -32.90 9.60
C GLU A 112 10.77 -31.84 8.58
N SER A 113 11.53 -31.64 7.52
CA SER A 113 11.08 -30.91 6.33
C SER A 113 9.77 -31.49 5.81
N ASP A 114 8.74 -30.65 5.69
CA ASP A 114 7.72 -30.82 4.66
C ASP A 114 7.52 -29.50 3.94
N SER A 115 8.04 -29.45 2.72
CA SER A 115 7.75 -28.43 1.72
C SER A 115 6.31 -28.62 1.26
N GLN A 116 5.37 -27.94 1.91
CA GLN A 116 3.97 -27.93 1.52
C GLN A 116 3.74 -26.84 0.45
N PRO A 117 3.07 -27.13 -0.68
CA PRO A 117 2.77 -26.10 -1.67
C PRO A 117 1.73 -25.13 -1.10
N ALA A 118 1.86 -23.83 -1.40
CA ALA A 118 0.93 -22.78 -1.03
C ALA A 118 -0.51 -23.21 -1.40
N GLY A 119 -1.35 -23.42 -0.39
CA GLY A 119 -2.68 -23.99 -0.54
C GLY A 119 -3.79 -22.94 -0.73
N PRO A 120 -4.99 -23.36 -1.15
CA PRO A 120 -6.17 -22.52 -1.43
C PRO A 120 -6.66 -21.66 -0.24
N GLY A 121 -6.16 -21.90 0.97
CA GLY A 121 -6.55 -21.13 2.15
C GLY A 121 -5.98 -19.71 2.21
N LEU A 122 -4.88 -19.40 1.51
CA LEU A 122 -4.32 -18.04 1.48
C LEU A 122 -5.15 -17.11 0.59
N ASP A 123 -5.55 -17.59 -0.59
CA ASP A 123 -6.42 -16.85 -1.51
C ASP A 123 -7.78 -16.54 -0.85
N GLU A 124 -8.39 -17.53 -0.17
CA GLU A 124 -9.66 -17.31 0.53
C GLU A 124 -9.58 -16.25 1.65
N VAL A 125 -8.43 -16.15 2.33
CA VAL A 125 -8.22 -15.15 3.38
C VAL A 125 -8.07 -13.77 2.76
N ALA A 126 -7.27 -13.65 1.70
CA ALA A 126 -7.07 -12.39 1.01
C ALA A 126 -8.36 -11.88 0.35
N GLU A 127 -9.16 -12.75 -0.29
CA GLU A 127 -10.47 -12.41 -0.83
C GLU A 127 -11.43 -11.84 0.24
N ARG A 128 -11.43 -12.42 1.45
CA ARG A 128 -12.24 -11.92 2.58
C ARG A 128 -11.75 -10.55 3.06
N GLN A 129 -10.44 -10.37 3.21
CA GLN A 129 -9.87 -9.07 3.59
C GLN A 129 -10.19 -7.97 2.58
N ILE A 130 -10.09 -8.27 1.28
CA ILE A 130 -10.52 -7.36 0.21
C ILE A 130 -11.99 -6.98 0.37
N ALA A 131 -12.85 -7.97 0.59
CA ALA A 131 -14.28 -7.73 0.75
C ALA A 131 -14.60 -6.89 1.98
N ASP A 132 -14.00 -7.19 3.13
CA ASP A 132 -14.23 -6.49 4.39
C ASP A 132 -13.72 -5.04 4.32
N ALA A 133 -12.48 -4.82 3.85
CA ALA A 133 -11.91 -3.49 3.66
C ALA A 133 -12.76 -2.64 2.70
N TRP A 134 -13.17 -3.21 1.56
CA TRP A 134 -13.97 -2.49 0.58
C TRP A 134 -15.39 -2.19 1.08
N GLN A 135 -15.99 -3.09 1.87
CA GLN A 135 -17.27 -2.83 2.52
C GLN A 135 -17.17 -1.67 3.52
N ARG A 136 -16.10 -1.60 4.31
CA ARG A 136 -15.83 -0.46 5.21
C ARG A 136 -15.74 0.86 4.46
N ILE A 137 -14.95 0.88 3.38
CA ILE A 137 -14.80 2.07 2.50
C ILE A 137 -16.16 2.48 1.92
N THR A 138 -16.88 1.56 1.28
CA THR A 138 -18.15 1.88 0.61
C THR A 138 -19.24 2.28 1.59
N HIS A 139 -19.34 1.63 2.75
CA HIS A 139 -20.26 2.03 3.82
C HIS A 139 -19.93 3.44 4.33
N TRP A 140 -18.64 3.74 4.54
CA TRP A 140 -18.21 5.08 4.93
C TRP A 140 -18.59 6.12 3.87
N LEU A 141 -18.31 5.85 2.59
CA LEU A 141 -18.65 6.74 1.48
C LEU A 141 -20.16 6.97 1.39
N GLN A 142 -20.97 5.93 1.53
CA GLN A 142 -22.43 6.05 1.47
C GLN A 142 -22.99 7.05 2.50
N HIS A 143 -22.40 7.09 3.70
CA HIS A 143 -22.85 7.94 4.79
C HIS A 143 -22.25 9.35 4.76
N ASN A 144 -20.98 9.48 4.37
CA ASN A 144 -20.22 10.72 4.52
C ASN A 144 -19.91 11.43 3.20
N ALA A 145 -19.80 10.68 2.11
CA ALA A 145 -19.45 11.18 0.77
C ALA A 145 -20.36 10.56 -0.31
N PRO A 146 -21.68 10.82 -0.27
CA PRO A 146 -22.66 10.12 -1.11
C PRO A 146 -22.43 10.32 -2.62
N ASP A 147 -21.86 11.46 -3.02
CA ASP A 147 -21.54 11.72 -4.43
C ASP A 147 -20.40 10.82 -4.91
N SER A 148 -19.36 10.64 -4.08
CA SER A 148 -18.27 9.70 -4.36
C SER A 148 -18.75 8.25 -4.35
N HIS A 149 -19.67 7.89 -3.44
CA HIS A 149 -20.29 6.57 -3.46
C HIS A 149 -21.09 6.34 -4.76
N ALA A 150 -21.83 7.34 -5.23
CA ALA A 150 -22.62 7.24 -6.46
C ALA A 150 -21.77 7.14 -7.73
N ALA A 151 -20.51 7.59 -7.68
CA ALA A 151 -19.56 7.51 -8.79
C ALA A 151 -18.89 6.12 -8.93
N LEU A 152 -19.02 5.25 -7.92
CA LEU A 152 -18.51 3.88 -7.98
C LEU A 152 -19.36 3.04 -8.93
N ARG A 153 -18.70 2.31 -9.82
CA ARG A 153 -19.38 1.38 -10.73
C ARG A 153 -19.75 0.10 -9.98
N HIS A 154 -20.87 -0.51 -10.40
CA HIS A 154 -21.24 -1.84 -9.92
C HIS A 154 -20.16 -2.86 -10.23
N GLY A 155 -20.00 -3.83 -9.33
CA GLY A 155 -19.09 -4.95 -9.50
C GLY A 155 -19.31 -5.73 -10.79
N ALA A 156 -18.21 -6.27 -11.33
CA ALA A 156 -18.18 -7.01 -12.57
C ALA A 156 -18.79 -8.41 -12.40
N SER A 157 -19.47 -8.88 -13.44
CA SER A 157 -19.97 -10.25 -13.46
C SER A 157 -18.82 -11.25 -13.72
N PRO A 158 -18.95 -12.52 -13.29
CA PRO A 158 -17.96 -13.55 -13.62
C PRO A 158 -17.71 -13.70 -15.13
N ALA A 159 -18.74 -13.50 -15.95
CA ALA A 159 -18.59 -13.53 -17.41
C ALA A 159 -17.74 -12.35 -17.93
N THR A 160 -17.92 -11.16 -17.35
CA THR A 160 -17.11 -9.98 -17.68
C THR A 160 -15.64 -10.20 -17.32
N LEU A 161 -15.37 -10.74 -16.13
CA LEU A 161 -14.00 -11.01 -15.68
C LEU A 161 -13.34 -12.12 -16.52
N ALA A 162 -14.08 -13.15 -16.91
CA ALA A 162 -13.57 -14.16 -17.84
C ALA A 162 -13.24 -13.59 -19.22
N SER A 163 -14.04 -12.66 -19.75
CA SER A 163 -13.71 -11.94 -20.98
C SER A 163 -12.45 -11.09 -20.82
N LEU A 164 -12.30 -10.41 -19.69
CA LEU A 164 -11.11 -9.62 -19.38
C LEU A 164 -9.84 -10.48 -19.33
N GLU A 165 -9.89 -11.68 -18.73
CA GLU A 165 -8.77 -12.63 -18.75
C GLU A 165 -8.34 -13.01 -20.17
N GLN A 166 -9.31 -13.20 -21.08
CA GLN A 166 -9.00 -13.48 -22.49
C GLN A 166 -8.35 -12.28 -23.19
N GLU A 167 -8.77 -11.06 -22.86
CA GLU A 167 -8.23 -9.84 -23.44
C GLU A 167 -6.83 -9.49 -22.92
N LEU A 168 -6.58 -9.73 -21.63
CA LEU A 168 -5.26 -9.56 -21.01
C LEU A 168 -4.30 -10.72 -21.36
N GLY A 169 -4.83 -11.89 -21.72
CA GLY A 169 -4.02 -13.07 -22.03
C GLY A 169 -3.43 -13.76 -20.79
N MET A 170 -3.98 -13.50 -19.60
CA MET A 170 -3.55 -14.09 -18.33
C MET A 170 -4.71 -14.24 -17.35
N SER A 171 -4.51 -15.05 -16.31
CA SER A 171 -5.49 -15.21 -15.24
C SER A 171 -5.46 -14.00 -14.30
N ILE A 172 -6.63 -13.51 -13.89
CA ILE A 172 -6.73 -12.44 -12.90
C ILE A 172 -6.48 -13.04 -11.51
N PRO A 173 -5.55 -12.50 -10.70
CA PRO A 173 -5.34 -12.94 -9.33
C PRO A 173 -6.62 -12.88 -8.48
N ALA A 174 -6.75 -13.79 -7.51
CA ALA A 174 -7.95 -13.95 -6.68
C ALA A 174 -8.38 -12.63 -6.00
N ASP A 175 -7.43 -11.92 -5.39
CA ASP A 175 -7.65 -10.63 -4.70
C ASP A 175 -8.25 -9.57 -5.63
N LEU A 176 -7.69 -9.45 -6.84
CA LEU A 176 -8.16 -8.46 -7.82
C LEU A 176 -9.51 -8.85 -8.39
N ARG A 177 -9.74 -10.15 -8.61
CA ARG A 177 -11.05 -10.67 -9.01
C ARG A 177 -12.10 -10.37 -7.95
N ALA A 178 -11.80 -10.55 -6.67
CA ALA A 178 -12.68 -10.22 -5.56
C ALA A 178 -13.00 -8.72 -5.55
N TRP A 179 -11.98 -7.86 -5.68
CA TRP A 179 -12.19 -6.41 -5.70
C TRP A 179 -13.04 -5.96 -6.90
N TRP A 180 -12.73 -6.44 -8.10
CA TRP A 180 -13.50 -6.09 -9.29
C TRP A 180 -14.92 -6.67 -9.31
N SER A 181 -15.17 -7.76 -8.59
CA SER A 181 -16.52 -8.29 -8.36
C SER A 181 -17.35 -7.40 -7.44
N LEU A 182 -16.71 -6.51 -6.67
CA LEU A 182 -17.38 -5.53 -5.80
C LEU A 182 -17.51 -4.16 -6.48
N THR A 183 -16.49 -3.73 -7.22
CA THR A 183 -16.47 -2.46 -7.96
C THR A 183 -15.71 -2.57 -9.28
N ALA A 184 -16.35 -2.24 -10.40
CA ALA A 184 -15.73 -2.35 -11.73
C ALA A 184 -15.14 -1.01 -12.23
N GLY A 185 -14.81 -0.09 -11.33
CA GLY A 185 -14.25 1.22 -11.65
C GLY A 185 -14.82 2.36 -10.81
N ASP A 186 -14.19 3.51 -10.93
CA ASP A 186 -14.58 4.75 -10.29
C ASP A 186 -14.66 5.87 -11.34
N ASP A 187 -15.86 6.40 -11.57
CA ASP A 187 -16.09 7.53 -12.48
C ASP A 187 -15.71 8.88 -11.84
N GLY A 188 -15.45 8.88 -10.53
CA GLY A 188 -15.08 10.03 -9.71
C GLY A 188 -16.09 11.17 -9.68
N VAL A 189 -15.76 12.18 -8.89
CA VAL A 189 -16.53 13.43 -8.78
C VAL A 189 -15.58 14.59 -9.06
N ASP A 190 -15.95 15.47 -9.99
CA ASP A 190 -15.11 16.59 -10.45
C ASP A 190 -13.68 16.15 -10.84
N GLY A 191 -13.55 14.95 -11.41
CA GLY A 191 -12.27 14.37 -11.85
C GLY A 191 -11.44 13.70 -10.74
N SER A 192 -11.92 13.73 -9.49
CA SER A 192 -11.29 13.10 -8.32
C SER A 192 -11.90 11.73 -8.04
N GLY A 193 -11.05 10.71 -7.95
CA GLY A 193 -11.47 9.39 -7.48
C GLY A 193 -11.47 9.28 -5.96
N CYS A 194 -12.01 8.18 -5.44
CA CYS A 194 -12.18 7.95 -4.01
C CYS A 194 -10.92 7.44 -3.28
N LEU A 195 -9.88 7.02 -4.02
CA LEU A 195 -8.65 6.49 -3.43
C LEU A 195 -7.64 7.60 -3.08
N PRO A 196 -6.70 7.37 -2.14
CA PRO A 196 -5.72 8.36 -1.70
C PRO A 196 -5.06 9.16 -2.83
N GLY A 197 -4.94 10.46 -2.60
CA GLY A 197 -4.49 11.45 -3.56
C GLY A 197 -5.54 11.81 -4.61
N ASN A 198 -6.80 11.40 -4.49
CA ASN A 198 -7.81 11.56 -5.54
C ASN A 198 -7.56 10.64 -6.75
N GLN A 199 -6.86 9.52 -6.53
CA GLN A 199 -6.68 8.45 -7.50
C GLN A 199 -8.01 7.72 -7.76
N ALA A 200 -8.16 7.19 -8.97
CA ALA A 200 -9.37 6.48 -9.38
C ALA A 200 -9.04 5.01 -9.69
N LEU A 201 -9.92 4.12 -9.24
CA LEU A 201 -9.95 2.74 -9.72
C LEU A 201 -10.27 2.75 -11.22
N MET A 202 -9.40 2.16 -12.03
CA MET A 202 -9.59 2.13 -13.48
C MET A 202 -10.81 1.27 -13.84
N PRO A 203 -11.72 1.78 -14.68
CA PRO A 203 -12.73 0.96 -15.32
C PRO A 203 -12.13 -0.17 -16.17
N LEU A 204 -12.79 -1.34 -16.21
CA LEU A 204 -12.24 -2.54 -16.89
C LEU A 204 -11.94 -2.35 -18.39
N ASP A 205 -12.74 -1.54 -19.08
CA ASP A 205 -12.46 -1.13 -20.46
C ASP A 205 -11.19 -0.27 -20.54
N GLY A 206 -11.02 0.66 -19.59
CA GLY A 206 -9.80 1.45 -19.44
C GLY A 206 -8.56 0.63 -19.09
N VAL A 207 -8.70 -0.41 -18.26
CA VAL A 207 -7.64 -1.38 -17.93
C VAL A 207 -7.14 -2.06 -19.20
N THR A 208 -8.06 -2.60 -20.00
CA THR A 208 -7.71 -3.32 -21.23
C THR A 208 -7.04 -2.41 -22.25
N ASP A 209 -7.61 -1.23 -22.49
CA ASP A 209 -7.06 -0.29 -23.47
C ASP A 209 -5.66 0.19 -23.06
N PHE A 210 -5.46 0.48 -21.78
CA PHE A 210 -4.16 0.88 -21.27
C PHE A 210 -3.16 -0.27 -21.34
N TYR A 211 -3.53 -1.48 -20.90
CA TYR A 211 -2.66 -2.65 -20.98
C TYR A 211 -2.22 -2.92 -22.43
N ARG A 212 -3.14 -2.89 -23.39
CA ARG A 212 -2.82 -3.05 -24.81
C ARG A 212 -1.83 -1.99 -25.30
N GLN A 213 -2.06 -0.73 -24.95
CA GLN A 213 -1.15 0.37 -25.29
C GLN A 213 0.25 0.16 -24.70
N GLN A 214 0.34 -0.30 -23.46
CA GLN A 214 1.61 -0.57 -22.80
C GLN A 214 2.34 -1.77 -23.39
N MET A 215 1.62 -2.83 -23.76
CA MET A 215 2.19 -3.98 -24.46
C MET A 215 2.70 -3.61 -25.86
N ASP A 216 2.00 -2.76 -26.59
CA ASP A 216 2.48 -2.22 -27.87
C ASP A 216 3.76 -1.37 -27.69
N ALA A 217 3.81 -0.55 -26.62
CA ALA A 217 4.99 0.22 -26.27
C ALA A 217 6.18 -0.67 -25.87
N GLN A 218 5.93 -1.74 -25.11
CA GLN A 218 6.96 -2.73 -24.75
C GLN A 218 7.46 -3.46 -26.00
N ALA A 219 6.58 -3.90 -26.90
CA ALA A 219 6.98 -4.54 -28.15
C ALA A 219 7.84 -3.62 -29.01
N HIS A 220 7.52 -2.32 -29.07
CA HIS A 220 8.38 -1.34 -29.72
C HIS A 220 9.74 -1.22 -29.01
N GLN A 221 9.74 -1.14 -27.68
CA GLN A 221 10.96 -1.07 -26.89
C GLN A 221 11.85 -2.32 -27.07
N ASP A 222 11.26 -3.51 -27.24
CA ASP A 222 11.99 -4.74 -27.48
C ASP A 222 12.79 -4.68 -28.79
N THR A 223 12.22 -4.10 -29.85
CA THR A 223 12.97 -3.87 -31.10
C THR A 223 14.16 -2.93 -30.93
N LEU A 224 14.10 -2.00 -29.97
CA LEU A 224 15.21 -1.12 -29.62
C LEU A 224 16.22 -1.84 -28.72
N ASN A 225 15.76 -2.74 -27.85
CA ASN A 225 16.56 -3.56 -26.95
C ASN A 225 17.39 -4.62 -27.70
N ASP A 226 17.01 -5.04 -28.90
CA ASP A 226 17.77 -5.99 -29.74
C ASP A 226 19.21 -5.55 -30.02
N ARG A 227 19.47 -4.24 -29.96
CA ARG A 227 20.81 -3.65 -30.19
C ARG A 227 21.57 -3.37 -28.89
N ARG A 228 20.99 -3.70 -27.74
CA ARG A 228 21.54 -3.41 -26.40
C ARG A 228 22.05 -4.69 -25.74
N THR A 229 23.03 -4.53 -24.87
CA THR A 229 23.42 -5.58 -23.91
C THR A 229 22.30 -5.79 -22.90
N GLU A 230 22.27 -6.95 -22.24
CA GLU A 230 21.21 -7.29 -21.27
C GLU A 230 21.08 -6.23 -20.17
N ASP A 231 22.19 -5.72 -19.64
CA ASP A 231 22.22 -4.69 -18.60
C ASP A 231 21.64 -3.33 -19.03
N ASP A 232 21.60 -3.05 -20.34
CA ASP A 232 21.10 -1.78 -20.90
C ASP A 232 19.66 -1.90 -21.45
N ARG A 233 19.05 -3.09 -21.32
CA ARG A 233 17.65 -3.28 -21.73
C ARG A 233 16.74 -2.48 -20.84
N VAL A 234 15.74 -1.86 -21.46
CA VAL A 234 14.71 -1.10 -20.76
C VAL A 234 13.41 -1.87 -20.84
N THR A 235 12.81 -2.11 -19.67
CA THR A 235 11.44 -2.62 -19.55
C THR A 235 10.52 -1.43 -19.31
N VAL A 236 9.63 -1.17 -20.26
CA VAL A 236 8.57 -0.17 -20.16
C VAL A 236 7.35 -0.75 -19.44
N TRP A 237 7.04 -2.02 -19.70
CA TRP A 237 5.92 -2.74 -19.09
C TRP A 237 6.20 -4.24 -19.04
N ASN A 238 5.83 -4.90 -17.95
CA ASN A 238 5.83 -6.36 -17.85
C ASN A 238 4.44 -6.90 -18.20
N ALA A 239 4.37 -8.02 -18.94
CA ALA A 239 3.11 -8.69 -19.27
C ALA A 239 2.30 -9.10 -18.03
N ALA A 240 2.94 -9.38 -16.89
CA ALA A 240 2.27 -9.72 -15.64
C ALA A 240 1.62 -8.51 -14.93
N TRP A 241 1.91 -7.27 -15.36
CA TRP A 241 1.42 -6.06 -14.69
C TRP A 241 0.02 -5.69 -15.17
N ILE A 242 -0.95 -5.80 -14.26
CA ILE A 242 -2.34 -5.39 -14.46
C ILE A 242 -2.51 -3.96 -13.98
N PRO A 243 -2.80 -2.96 -14.83
CA PRO A 243 -3.08 -1.61 -14.36
C PRO A 243 -4.38 -1.61 -13.55
N VAL A 244 -4.36 -1.05 -12.34
CA VAL A 244 -5.52 -1.07 -11.44
C VAL A 244 -5.99 0.34 -11.07
N VAL A 245 -5.08 1.27 -10.84
CA VAL A 245 -5.39 2.62 -10.36
C VAL A 245 -4.70 3.64 -11.25
N SER A 246 -5.41 4.71 -11.63
CA SER A 246 -4.86 5.83 -12.40
C SER A 246 -4.82 7.11 -11.56
N TYR A 247 -3.90 8.01 -11.92
CA TYR A 247 -3.65 9.27 -11.21
C TYR A 247 -4.93 10.06 -10.95
N GLY A 248 -5.87 10.05 -11.89
CA GLY A 248 -7.26 10.46 -11.72
C GLY A 248 -8.16 9.73 -12.72
N VAL A 249 -9.44 10.08 -12.76
CA VAL A 249 -10.45 9.38 -13.59
C VAL A 249 -10.07 9.33 -15.07
N ALA A 250 -9.62 10.46 -15.61
CA ALA A 250 -9.20 10.59 -17.02
C ALA A 250 -7.67 10.68 -17.18
N ASP A 251 -6.94 10.81 -16.09
CA ASP A 251 -5.48 11.02 -16.10
C ASP A 251 -4.74 9.69 -15.90
N ARG A 252 -4.18 9.20 -17.01
CA ARG A 252 -3.37 7.98 -17.07
C ARG A 252 -1.88 8.29 -17.22
N THR A 253 -1.41 9.39 -16.65
CA THR A 253 0.03 9.74 -16.68
C THR A 253 0.85 8.96 -15.66
N SER A 254 0.23 8.56 -14.55
CA SER A 254 0.80 7.68 -13.54
C SER A 254 -0.30 6.88 -12.85
N GLY A 255 0.09 5.91 -12.05
CA GLY A 255 -0.86 5.06 -11.34
C GLY A 255 -0.19 3.88 -10.67
N SER A 256 -1.01 2.89 -10.35
CA SER A 256 -0.57 1.63 -9.75
C SER A 256 -0.99 0.44 -10.62
N TYR A 257 -0.16 -0.58 -10.65
CA TYR A 257 -0.48 -1.89 -11.21
C TYR A 257 -0.44 -2.95 -10.10
N LEU A 258 -1.11 -4.06 -10.32
CA LEU A 258 -0.90 -5.30 -9.57
C LEU A 258 -0.01 -6.21 -10.43
N ASP A 259 1.08 -6.70 -9.86
CA ASP A 259 1.88 -7.74 -10.50
C ASP A 259 1.23 -9.10 -10.26
N ALA A 260 0.76 -9.75 -11.33
CA ALA A 260 0.09 -11.04 -11.24
C ALA A 260 1.03 -12.19 -10.86
N GLU A 261 2.35 -12.02 -10.97
CA GLU A 261 3.34 -13.02 -10.54
C GLU A 261 3.64 -12.90 -9.05
N THR A 262 3.73 -11.69 -8.51
CA THR A 262 4.14 -11.46 -7.12
C THR A 262 2.98 -11.19 -6.17
N GLY A 263 1.83 -10.72 -6.68
CA GLY A 263 0.68 -10.29 -5.89
C GLY A 263 0.83 -8.91 -5.25
N TYR A 264 1.93 -8.20 -5.52
CA TYR A 264 2.21 -6.88 -4.96
C TYR A 264 1.75 -5.76 -5.90
N LEU A 265 1.45 -4.60 -5.30
CA LEU A 265 1.21 -3.40 -6.07
C LEU A 265 2.55 -2.78 -6.48
N GLY A 266 2.62 -2.28 -7.70
CA GLY A 266 3.72 -1.44 -8.15
C GLY A 266 3.20 -0.10 -8.66
N ARG A 267 4.13 0.84 -8.85
CA ARG A 267 3.83 2.14 -9.45
C ARG A 267 4.28 2.19 -10.89
N TRP A 268 3.55 2.94 -11.69
CA TRP A 268 3.96 3.29 -13.03
C TRP A 268 3.81 4.80 -13.23
N SER A 269 4.69 5.37 -14.05
CA SER A 269 4.68 6.78 -14.42
C SER A 269 5.25 6.95 -15.81
N ARG A 270 4.58 7.75 -16.65
CA ARG A 270 5.08 8.14 -17.97
C ARG A 270 6.43 8.88 -17.91
N TYR A 271 6.78 9.43 -16.75
CA TYR A 271 7.98 10.23 -16.55
C TYR A 271 9.15 9.43 -15.99
N ASN A 272 8.98 8.11 -15.82
CA ASN A 272 10.00 7.21 -15.28
C ASN A 272 10.58 7.73 -13.95
N GLU A 273 9.72 8.32 -13.12
CA GLU A 273 10.05 8.67 -11.74
C GLU A 273 10.40 7.38 -11.00
N SER A 274 11.39 7.47 -10.09
CA SER A 274 11.90 6.32 -9.34
C SER A 274 10.73 5.47 -8.85
N LEU A 275 10.72 4.20 -9.26
CA LEU A 275 9.84 3.16 -8.75
C LEU A 275 10.12 3.07 -7.24
N GLY A 276 9.46 3.88 -6.44
CA GLY A 276 9.51 3.75 -4.99
C GLY A 276 9.10 2.32 -4.66
N ASP A 277 9.88 1.68 -3.78
CA ASP A 277 9.86 0.25 -3.53
C ASP A 277 8.45 -0.35 -3.53
N GLU A 278 8.35 -1.53 -4.17
CA GLU A 278 7.19 -2.40 -4.33
C GLU A 278 6.19 -2.25 -3.16
N LEU A 279 5.00 -1.82 -3.54
CA LEU A 279 3.94 -1.39 -2.65
C LEU A 279 3.17 -2.61 -2.17
N ASP A 280 2.70 -2.49 -0.94
CA ASP A 280 1.86 -3.43 -0.20
C ASP A 280 0.89 -4.27 -1.08
N THR A 281 0.48 -5.44 -0.57
CA THR A 281 -0.58 -6.23 -1.21
C THR A 281 -1.88 -5.42 -1.34
N LEU A 282 -2.74 -5.81 -2.28
CA LEU A 282 -4.01 -5.11 -2.49
C LEU A 282 -4.88 -5.04 -1.22
N ALA A 283 -4.92 -6.13 -0.45
CA ALA A 283 -5.61 -6.18 0.85
C ALA A 283 -5.06 -5.13 1.82
N THR A 284 -3.74 -5.08 1.98
CA THR A 284 -3.08 -4.12 2.90
C THR A 284 -3.29 -2.67 2.46
N TYR A 285 -3.31 -2.42 1.15
CA TYR A 285 -3.63 -1.11 0.59
C TYR A 285 -5.06 -0.69 0.94
N LEU A 286 -6.06 -1.53 0.66
CA LEU A 286 -7.46 -1.21 0.92
C LEU A 286 -7.76 -1.08 2.42
N GLU A 287 -7.18 -1.93 3.27
CA GLU A 287 -7.31 -1.78 4.73
C GLU A 287 -6.75 -0.44 5.21
N SER A 288 -5.59 -0.04 4.68
CA SER A 288 -5.03 1.27 4.99
C SER A 288 -5.95 2.42 4.56
N VAL A 289 -6.67 2.29 3.43
CA VAL A 289 -7.65 3.29 2.99
C VAL A 289 -8.86 3.31 3.93
N ALA A 290 -9.40 2.15 4.29
CA ALA A 290 -10.51 2.04 5.23
C ALA A 290 -10.17 2.71 6.58
N ASP A 291 -9.00 2.38 7.13
CA ASP A 291 -8.50 2.95 8.38
C ASP A 291 -8.32 4.47 8.30
N MET A 292 -7.79 5.00 7.20
CA MET A 292 -7.65 6.46 7.02
C MET A 292 -9.01 7.18 6.98
N LEU A 293 -10.05 6.54 6.45
CA LEU A 293 -11.40 7.12 6.40
C LEU A 293 -12.12 7.04 7.75
N GLU A 294 -11.98 5.92 8.46
CA GLU A 294 -12.60 5.72 9.79
C GLU A 294 -11.86 6.46 10.90
N PHE A 295 -10.54 6.55 10.80
CA PHE A 295 -9.65 7.21 11.76
C PHE A 295 -8.71 8.19 11.03
N PRO A 296 -9.20 9.41 10.68
CA PRO A 296 -8.44 10.40 9.92
C PRO A 296 -7.07 10.79 10.52
N ALA A 297 -6.87 10.60 11.83
CA ALA A 297 -5.57 10.79 12.48
C ALA A 297 -4.46 9.87 11.93
N LEU A 298 -4.81 8.71 11.37
CA LEU A 298 -3.86 7.79 10.73
C LEU A 298 -3.39 8.31 9.36
N ALA A 299 -4.12 9.23 8.75
CA ALA A 299 -3.84 9.79 7.44
C ALA A 299 -2.81 10.95 7.53
N THR A 300 -1.57 10.63 7.94
CA THR A 300 -0.54 11.64 8.25
C THR A 300 -0.03 12.41 7.03
N ARG A 301 0.07 11.74 5.87
CA ARG A 301 0.59 12.32 4.62
C ARG A 301 -0.48 12.89 3.70
N ASP A 302 -1.67 12.31 3.73
CA ASP A 302 -2.75 12.68 2.83
C ASP A 302 -4.09 12.62 3.55
N ARG A 303 -4.55 13.78 4.02
CA ARG A 303 -5.74 13.83 4.87
C ARG A 303 -7.00 13.73 4.01
N PRO A 304 -7.94 12.83 4.35
CA PRO A 304 -9.26 12.85 3.73
C PRO A 304 -10.06 14.06 4.21
N GLY A 305 -10.91 14.58 3.33
CA GLY A 305 -11.87 15.64 3.61
C GLY A 305 -13.00 15.65 2.60
N LEU A 306 -13.93 16.59 2.74
CA LEU A 306 -15.11 16.66 1.92
C LEU A 306 -15.20 17.99 1.16
N VAL A 307 -15.64 17.93 -0.09
CA VAL A 307 -16.08 19.08 -0.88
C VAL A 307 -17.49 18.78 -1.38
N GLY A 308 -18.49 19.45 -0.81
CA GLY A 308 -19.86 19.40 -1.33
C GLY A 308 -20.53 18.02 -1.34
N GLY A 309 -20.06 17.05 -0.55
CA GLY A 309 -20.57 15.67 -0.56
C GLY A 309 -19.67 14.67 -1.27
N ALA A 310 -18.57 15.12 -1.86
CA ALA A 310 -17.52 14.26 -2.43
C ALA A 310 -16.31 14.17 -1.50
N LEU A 311 -15.71 12.98 -1.42
CA LEU A 311 -14.42 12.74 -0.79
C LEU A 311 -13.31 13.36 -1.63
N VAL A 312 -12.44 14.13 -0.98
CA VAL A 312 -11.25 14.73 -1.57
C VAL A 312 -10.09 14.60 -0.59
N TRP A 313 -8.99 14.05 -1.08
CA TRP A 313 -7.73 13.86 -0.39
C TRP A 313 -6.83 15.10 -0.54
N GLY A 314 -6.30 15.58 0.58
CA GLY A 314 -5.65 16.89 0.70
C GLY A 314 -4.31 17.02 -0.02
N SER A 315 -3.60 15.93 -0.32
CA SER A 315 -2.28 15.96 -0.97
C SER A 315 -2.33 16.53 -2.39
N ARG A 316 -3.50 16.45 -3.04
CA ARG A 316 -3.74 16.92 -4.41
C ARG A 316 -5.01 17.78 -4.50
N LEU A 317 -5.28 18.56 -3.45
CA LEU A 317 -6.39 19.49 -3.41
C LEU A 317 -6.22 20.60 -4.46
N ASP A 318 -7.22 20.81 -5.31
CA ASP A 318 -7.22 21.97 -6.21
C ASP A 318 -7.35 23.26 -5.39
N SER A 319 -6.54 24.28 -5.68
CA SER A 319 -6.64 25.59 -5.04
C SER A 319 -8.02 26.24 -5.22
N ALA A 320 -8.79 25.87 -6.25
CA ALA A 320 -10.19 26.29 -6.39
C ALA A 320 -11.12 25.64 -5.34
N GLN A 321 -10.73 24.48 -4.79
CA GLN A 321 -11.48 23.70 -3.81
C GLN A 321 -11.02 23.97 -2.36
N GLU A 322 -9.81 24.52 -2.15
CA GLU A 322 -9.24 24.82 -0.82
C GLU A 322 -10.21 25.52 0.14
N GLY A 323 -10.94 26.54 -0.32
CA GLY A 323 -11.88 27.29 0.51
C GLY A 323 -13.17 26.54 0.87
N ARG A 324 -13.46 25.43 0.20
CA ARG A 324 -14.66 24.59 0.40
C ARG A 324 -14.35 23.24 1.04
N TRP A 325 -13.08 22.85 1.05
CA TRP A 325 -12.62 21.58 1.58
C TRP A 325 -12.68 21.57 3.11
N GLN A 326 -13.35 20.55 3.64
CA GLN A 326 -13.50 20.35 5.07
C GLN A 326 -12.76 19.06 5.44
N PRO A 327 -11.58 19.14 6.09
CA PRO A 327 -10.86 17.93 6.50
C PRO A 327 -11.71 17.12 7.47
N LEU A 328 -11.64 15.80 7.38
CA LEU A 328 -12.24 14.93 8.37
C LEU A 328 -11.51 15.14 9.71
N VAL A 329 -12.28 15.33 10.77
CA VAL A 329 -11.78 15.50 12.14
C VAL A 329 -12.08 14.24 12.94
N GLY A 330 -11.03 13.65 13.50
CA GLY A 330 -11.05 12.45 14.35
C GLY A 330 -9.77 12.36 15.15
#